data_AF-A0A0G2EXD8-F1
#
_entry.id   AF-A0A0G2EXD8-F1
#
_cell.length_a   1.000
_cell.length_b   1.000
_cell.length_c   1.000
_cell.angle_alpha   90.00
_cell.angle_beta   90.00
_cell.angle_gamma   90.00
#
_symmetry.space_group_name_H-M   'P 1'
#
loop_
_entity.id
_entity.type
_entity.pdbx_description
1 polymer ?
#
loop_
_entity_poly.entity_id
_entity_poly.type
_entity_poly.pdbx_seq_one_letter_code
_entity_poly.pdbx_strand_id
1 'polypeptide(L)'
;MKFSAVVSSIALTVLIQPAVAHPGMANLVQEIRARQDADTTVVVDLNADGDADPEMIGDLATVGATTPVGTSIYNILTGAESGETQAAGYIPPLFGTKACKKDTCCAWSYVSAELSLLFTGPTGRCNKWARAAIRLGFHDAGTWSKSTWGGADGSIVLSGTEINRAENNGLQDIIGKMITVQKHWGVGMADLIQFAAVHAVVTCPLGPRIRFFAGRQDNSTKAGGPDGLLPGVNDSADKLIQLFQDKTISPHELAALVGAHTASQQSFVDPSKAGAPQDSTPGVWDVRFYNQTTSNTVPKKVFRFASDVVLANDSRVQDEWVQFTDPVKGQKHWNEDYATAYTRLSLLGVNNINNMTECSKVLPAQRIKFPDAWNLFIDQ
;
A
#
# COMPACT_ATOMS: atom_id res chain seq x y z
N MET A 1 -30.80 86.01 7.52
CA MET A 1 -30.29 85.24 6.37
C MET A 1 -30.64 83.78 6.57
N LYS A 2 -31.13 83.12 5.52
CA LYS A 2 -31.92 81.88 5.54
C LYS A 2 -31.12 80.67 6.02
N PHE A 3 -31.69 79.88 6.93
CA PHE A 3 -31.29 78.50 7.19
C PHE A 3 -31.81 77.62 6.04
N SER A 4 -30.95 76.78 5.46
CA SER A 4 -31.36 75.67 4.61
C SER A 4 -30.70 74.40 5.12
N ALA A 5 -31.54 73.50 5.59
CA ALA A 5 -31.19 72.13 5.93
C ALA A 5 -30.95 71.35 4.63
N VAL A 6 -29.80 70.68 4.53
CA VAL A 6 -29.54 69.68 3.50
C VAL A 6 -29.39 68.35 4.21
N VAL A 7 -30.32 67.46 3.93
CA VAL A 7 -30.38 66.07 4.38
C VAL A 7 -29.25 65.30 3.70
N SER A 8 -28.37 64.71 4.49
CA SER A 8 -27.29 63.84 3.99
C SER A 8 -27.86 62.44 3.74
N SER A 9 -28.13 62.13 2.47
CA SER A 9 -28.46 60.76 2.02
C SER A 9 -27.17 59.99 1.81
N ILE A 10 -26.88 59.03 2.69
CA ILE A 10 -25.81 58.05 2.50
C ILE A 10 -26.26 57.08 1.39
N ALA A 11 -25.70 57.22 0.20
CA ALA A 11 -25.80 56.21 -0.85
C ALA A 11 -24.79 55.09 -0.54
N LEU A 12 -25.30 53.91 -0.18
CA LEU A 12 -24.50 52.70 -0.03
C LEU A 12 -24.22 52.12 -1.42
N THR A 13 -23.07 52.47 -2.01
CA THR A 13 -22.57 51.81 -3.22
C THR A 13 -22.08 50.41 -2.88
N VAL A 14 -22.91 49.40 -3.14
CA VAL A 14 -22.47 48.00 -3.17
C VAL A 14 -21.63 47.81 -4.42
N LEU A 15 -20.32 47.62 -4.24
CA LEU A 15 -19.43 47.11 -5.28
C LEU A 15 -19.83 45.67 -5.60
N ILE A 16 -20.60 45.47 -6.66
CA ILE A 16 -20.83 44.16 -7.25
C ILE A 16 -19.52 43.77 -7.95
N GLN A 17 -18.77 42.84 -7.37
CA GLN A 17 -17.70 42.17 -8.11
C GLN A 17 -18.33 41.29 -9.19
N PRO A 18 -17.77 41.24 -10.41
CA PRO A 18 -18.25 40.30 -11.42
C PRO A 18 -17.95 38.89 -10.93
N ALA A 19 -19.01 38.10 -10.71
CA ALA A 19 -18.87 36.66 -10.52
C ALA A 19 -18.27 36.07 -11.79
N VAL A 20 -17.02 35.64 -11.71
CA VAL A 20 -16.38 34.85 -12.76
C VAL A 20 -17.10 33.50 -12.76
N ALA A 21 -17.86 33.23 -13.83
CA ALA A 21 -18.44 31.90 -14.05
C ALA A 21 -17.28 30.92 -14.28
N HIS A 22 -17.05 30.04 -13.32
CA HIS A 22 -16.13 28.92 -13.50
C HIS A 22 -16.72 27.91 -14.50
N PRO A 23 -15.95 27.42 -15.48
CA PRO A 23 -16.39 26.33 -16.35
C PRO A 23 -16.45 25.06 -15.48
N GLY A 24 -17.65 24.52 -15.30
CA GLY A 24 -17.91 23.33 -14.45
C GLY A 24 -19.34 23.26 -13.91
N MET A 25 -20.07 24.37 -13.91
CA MET A 25 -21.42 24.45 -13.34
C MET A 25 -22.53 23.85 -14.23
N ALA A 26 -22.20 23.34 -15.42
CA ALA A 26 -23.20 22.78 -16.34
C ALA A 26 -23.92 21.56 -15.74
N ASN A 27 -23.25 20.82 -14.86
CA ASN A 27 -23.79 19.60 -14.27
C ASN A 27 -24.49 19.85 -12.93
N LEU A 28 -24.28 20.99 -12.27
CA LEU A 28 -24.77 21.21 -10.89
C LEU A 28 -26.31 21.13 -10.80
N VAL A 29 -27.02 21.66 -11.78
CA VAL A 29 -28.50 21.63 -11.80
C VAL A 29 -29.02 20.21 -12.05
N GLN A 30 -28.28 19.42 -12.82
CA GLN A 30 -28.58 18.01 -13.10
C GLN A 30 -28.26 17.14 -11.87
N GLU A 31 -27.20 17.47 -11.15
CA GLU A 31 -26.77 16.86 -9.88
C GLU A 31 -27.76 17.13 -8.74
N ILE A 32 -28.26 18.37 -8.62
CA ILE A 32 -29.28 18.73 -7.61
C ILE A 32 -30.60 18.00 -7.89
N ARG A 33 -30.96 17.82 -9.16
CA ARG A 33 -32.15 17.03 -9.54
C ARG A 33 -31.98 15.54 -9.25
N ALA A 34 -30.81 14.98 -9.54
CA ALA A 34 -30.49 13.58 -9.20
C ALA A 34 -30.56 13.29 -7.69
N ARG A 35 -30.24 14.28 -6.85
CA ARG A 35 -30.34 14.18 -5.37
C ARG A 35 -31.76 14.22 -4.83
N GLN A 36 -32.74 14.76 -5.57
CA GLN A 36 -34.12 14.91 -5.09
C GLN A 36 -35.03 13.75 -5.47
N ASP A 37 -34.65 12.93 -6.46
CA ASP A 37 -35.48 11.84 -7.00
C ASP A 37 -35.03 10.43 -6.56
N ALA A 38 -34.15 10.30 -5.55
CA ALA A 38 -33.62 9.00 -5.14
C ALA A 38 -34.60 8.18 -4.28
N ASP A 39 -35.43 7.39 -4.97
CA ASP A 39 -35.98 6.13 -4.49
C ASP A 39 -34.83 5.15 -4.14
N THR A 40 -35.01 4.40 -3.06
CA THR A 40 -34.07 3.47 -2.44
C THR A 40 -33.53 2.41 -3.41
N THR A 41 -32.28 2.54 -3.88
CA THR A 41 -31.35 1.43 -4.25
C THR A 41 -30.00 1.86 -4.85
N VAL A 42 -29.61 3.15 -4.84
CA VAL A 42 -28.32 3.56 -5.42
C VAL A 42 -27.23 3.62 -4.36
N VAL A 43 -26.21 2.77 -4.52
CA VAL A 43 -24.97 2.78 -3.74
C VAL A 43 -24.18 4.05 -4.10
N VAL A 44 -23.74 4.79 -3.10
CA VAL A 44 -23.12 6.12 -3.25
C VAL A 44 -21.61 5.96 -3.24
N ASP A 45 -20.97 6.30 -4.35
CA ASP A 45 -19.50 6.51 -4.46
C ASP A 45 -19.07 7.53 -3.39
N LEU A 46 -18.35 7.04 -2.36
CA LEU A 46 -17.97 7.82 -1.18
C LEU A 46 -16.67 8.63 -1.37
N ASN A 47 -15.88 8.33 -2.40
CA ASN A 47 -14.57 8.94 -2.71
C ASN A 47 -14.59 9.87 -3.92
N ALA A 48 -15.65 9.84 -4.73
CA ALA A 48 -15.88 10.70 -5.90
C ALA A 48 -14.73 10.66 -6.93
N ASP A 49 -13.99 9.55 -6.99
CA ASP A 49 -12.92 9.30 -7.97
C ASP A 49 -13.42 8.54 -9.21
N GLY A 50 -14.70 8.12 -9.21
CA GLY A 50 -15.32 7.40 -10.32
C GLY A 50 -14.97 5.92 -10.40
N ASP A 51 -14.40 5.33 -9.33
CA ASP A 51 -14.23 3.88 -9.20
C ASP A 51 -15.54 3.22 -8.72
N ALA A 52 -15.66 1.91 -8.96
CA ALA A 52 -16.74 1.12 -8.36
C ALA A 52 -16.53 1.01 -6.84
N ASP A 53 -17.62 0.92 -6.08
CA ASP A 53 -17.53 0.70 -4.63
C ASP A 53 -16.60 -0.48 -4.30
N PRO A 54 -15.71 -0.35 -3.30
CA PRO A 54 -14.73 -1.38 -3.02
C PRO A 54 -15.38 -2.72 -2.68
N GLU A 55 -15.06 -3.76 -3.44
CA GLU A 55 -15.54 -5.12 -3.17
C GLU A 55 -14.91 -5.63 -1.86
N MET A 56 -15.74 -6.05 -0.90
CA MET A 56 -15.25 -6.56 0.38
C MET A 56 -14.66 -7.97 0.25
N ILE A 57 -13.75 -8.33 1.17
CA ILE A 57 -13.02 -9.60 1.16
C ILE A 57 -13.26 -10.41 2.45
N GLY A 58 -13.00 -11.72 2.38
CA GLY A 58 -13.06 -12.60 3.54
C GLY A 58 -14.43 -12.64 4.22
N ASP A 59 -14.43 -12.71 5.55
CA ASP A 59 -15.65 -12.70 6.35
C ASP A 59 -16.32 -11.32 6.41
N LEU A 60 -15.62 -10.22 6.05
CA LEU A 60 -16.27 -8.92 5.85
C LEU A 60 -17.26 -8.96 4.69
N ALA A 61 -16.96 -9.71 3.63
CA ALA A 61 -17.85 -9.88 2.49
C ALA A 61 -19.08 -10.75 2.82
N THR A 62 -18.91 -11.76 3.69
CA THR A 62 -19.97 -12.74 3.94
C THR A 62 -20.88 -12.40 5.12
N VAL A 63 -20.33 -11.81 6.19
CA VAL A 63 -21.08 -11.52 7.42
C VAL A 63 -20.95 -10.06 7.87
N GLY A 64 -20.19 -9.24 7.15
CA GLY A 64 -19.95 -7.84 7.49
C GLY A 64 -18.94 -7.62 8.61
N ALA A 65 -18.72 -6.35 8.94
CA ALA A 65 -17.90 -5.92 10.07
C ALA A 65 -18.67 -6.08 11.39
N THR A 66 -18.35 -7.12 12.16
CA THR A 66 -19.04 -7.49 13.40
C THR A 66 -18.25 -7.19 14.67
N THR A 67 -16.97 -6.81 14.54
CA THR A 67 -16.08 -6.48 15.65
C THR A 67 -15.40 -5.12 15.42
N PRO A 68 -14.85 -4.48 16.46
CA PRO A 68 -14.12 -3.22 16.29
C PRO A 68 -12.97 -3.29 15.30
N VAL A 69 -12.25 -4.42 15.25
CA VAL A 69 -11.16 -4.61 14.26
C VAL A 69 -11.73 -4.78 12.85
N GLY A 70 -12.83 -5.53 12.71
CA GLY A 70 -13.52 -5.69 11.43
C GLY A 70 -14.07 -4.37 10.89
N THR A 71 -14.65 -3.54 11.76
CA THR A 71 -15.12 -2.18 11.41
C THR A 71 -13.96 -1.30 10.98
N SER A 72 -12.85 -1.35 11.71
CA SER A 72 -11.69 -0.54 11.36
C SER A 72 -11.07 -0.96 10.02
N ILE A 73 -10.95 -2.27 9.75
CA ILE A 73 -10.47 -2.77 8.46
C ILE A 73 -11.46 -2.39 7.34
N TYR A 74 -12.77 -2.58 7.54
CA TYR A 74 -13.79 -2.14 6.60
C TYR A 74 -13.65 -0.64 6.27
N ASN A 75 -13.45 0.20 7.30
CA ASN A 75 -13.28 1.64 7.11
C ASN A 75 -11.99 1.98 6.36
N ILE A 76 -10.90 1.25 6.56
CA ILE A 76 -9.68 1.41 5.73
C ILE A 76 -10.00 1.07 4.27
N LEU A 77 -10.61 -0.09 4.03
CA LEU A 77 -10.91 -0.59 2.68
C LEU A 77 -11.93 0.26 1.91
N THR A 78 -12.67 1.12 2.61
CA THR A 78 -13.66 2.06 2.06
C THR A 78 -13.23 3.53 2.17
N GLY A 79 -11.99 3.80 2.58
CA GLY A 79 -11.43 5.15 2.67
C GLY A 79 -11.93 5.99 3.85
N ALA A 80 -12.78 5.45 4.74
CA ALA A 80 -13.29 6.12 5.93
C ALA A 80 -12.27 6.19 7.09
N GLU A 81 -11.25 5.33 7.09
CA GLU A 81 -10.11 5.35 8.00
C GLU A 81 -8.78 5.28 7.24
N SER A 82 -7.73 5.89 7.79
CA SER A 82 -6.39 5.76 7.21
C SER A 82 -5.81 4.36 7.44
N GLY A 83 -5.18 3.81 6.39
CA GLY A 83 -4.32 2.63 6.50
C GLY A 83 -3.01 2.89 7.26
N GLU A 84 -2.66 4.15 7.54
CA GLU A 84 -1.48 4.52 8.33
C GLU A 84 -1.78 4.58 9.84
N THR A 85 -0.75 4.48 10.67
CA THR A 85 -0.85 4.61 12.13
C THR A 85 0.20 5.53 12.74
N GLN A 86 -0.24 6.29 13.75
CA GLN A 86 0.64 7.06 14.63
C GLN A 86 0.82 6.38 16.00
N ALA A 87 0.18 5.23 16.24
CA ALA A 87 0.28 4.50 17.51
C ALA A 87 1.72 4.02 17.74
N ALA A 88 2.40 4.50 18.78
CA ALA A 88 3.80 4.20 19.05
C ALA A 88 4.05 4.06 20.56
N GLY A 89 5.31 3.78 20.95
CA GLY A 89 5.72 3.74 22.36
C GLY A 89 5.29 2.49 23.11
N TYR A 90 5.01 1.38 22.40
CA TYR A 90 4.72 0.11 23.05
C TYR A 90 5.95 -0.42 23.80
N ILE A 91 5.77 -0.76 25.08
CA ILE A 91 6.79 -1.40 25.91
C ILE A 91 6.32 -2.84 26.17
N PRO A 92 6.96 -3.85 25.57
CA PRO A 92 6.54 -5.23 25.73
C PRO A 92 6.86 -5.76 27.14
N PRO A 93 6.00 -6.60 27.73
CA PRO A 93 6.42 -7.50 28.80
C PRO A 93 7.57 -8.40 28.34
N LEU A 94 8.37 -8.92 29.28
CA LEU A 94 9.47 -9.82 28.94
C LEU A 94 8.98 -11.07 28.18
N PHE A 95 9.63 -11.39 27.07
CA PHE A 95 9.32 -12.57 26.26
C PHE A 95 9.30 -13.86 27.09
N GLY A 96 8.37 -14.77 26.76
CA GLY A 96 8.20 -16.04 27.47
C GLY A 96 7.44 -15.96 28.81
N THR A 97 7.24 -14.77 29.37
CA THR A 97 6.45 -14.60 30.60
C THR A 97 4.94 -14.78 30.37
N LYS A 98 4.19 -15.05 31.45
CA LYS A 98 2.71 -15.12 31.40
C LYS A 98 2.07 -13.82 30.91
N ALA A 99 2.66 -12.68 31.26
CA ALA A 99 2.19 -11.36 30.81
C ALA A 99 2.33 -11.23 29.29
N CYS A 100 3.49 -11.60 28.73
CA CYS A 100 3.71 -11.58 27.29
C CYS A 100 2.78 -12.54 26.54
N LYS A 101 2.55 -13.75 27.07
CA LYS A 101 1.61 -14.72 26.46
C LYS A 101 0.16 -14.25 26.44
N LYS A 102 -0.23 -13.36 27.36
CA LYS A 102 -1.58 -12.78 27.43
C LYS A 102 -1.76 -11.61 26.48
N ASP A 103 -0.69 -10.87 26.18
CA ASP A 103 -0.69 -9.77 25.22
C ASP A 103 -0.34 -10.30 23.83
N THR A 104 -1.36 -10.40 22.97
CA THR A 104 -1.24 -10.92 21.60
C THR A 104 -0.25 -10.14 20.73
N CYS A 105 0.10 -8.90 21.10
CA CYS A 105 1.09 -8.09 20.39
C CYS A 105 2.52 -8.21 20.95
N CYS A 106 2.72 -8.88 22.09
CA CYS A 106 4.02 -8.89 22.77
C CYS A 106 5.14 -9.49 21.90
N ALA A 107 4.92 -10.68 21.32
CA ALA A 107 5.92 -11.34 20.48
C ALA A 107 6.32 -10.48 19.27
N TRP A 108 5.37 -9.73 18.71
CA TRP A 108 5.62 -8.86 17.56
C TRP A 108 6.56 -7.70 17.86
N SER A 109 6.68 -7.25 19.12
CA SER A 109 7.69 -6.25 19.49
C SER A 109 9.11 -6.80 19.43
N TYR A 110 9.30 -8.10 19.70
CA TYR A 110 10.61 -8.76 19.59
C TYR A 110 10.96 -9.07 18.14
N VAL A 111 9.97 -9.54 17.36
CA VAL A 111 10.09 -9.68 15.90
C VAL A 111 10.48 -8.33 15.28
N SER A 112 9.80 -7.24 15.65
CA SER A 112 10.09 -5.86 15.19
C SER A 112 11.54 -5.44 15.46
N ALA A 113 12.05 -5.72 16.66
CA ALA A 113 13.44 -5.42 17.00
C ALA A 113 14.44 -6.22 16.13
N GLU A 114 14.20 -7.51 15.91
CA GLU A 114 15.06 -8.33 15.03
C GLU A 114 14.99 -7.87 13.57
N LEU A 115 13.79 -7.57 13.05
CA LEU A 115 13.61 -7.08 11.69
C LEU A 115 14.25 -5.71 11.49
N SER A 116 14.21 -4.81 12.48
CA SER A 116 14.90 -3.52 12.44
C SER A 116 16.41 -3.67 12.25
N LEU A 117 17.03 -4.63 12.96
CA LEU A 117 18.45 -4.98 12.79
C LEU A 117 18.72 -5.63 11.43
N LEU A 118 17.81 -6.47 10.95
CA LEU A 118 17.94 -7.17 9.68
C LEU A 118 17.79 -6.25 8.47
N PHE A 119 16.89 -5.28 8.51
CA PHE A 119 16.44 -4.48 7.36
C PHE A 119 17.17 -3.15 7.18
N THR A 120 17.78 -2.63 8.24
CA THR A 120 18.48 -1.33 8.20
C THR A 120 19.91 -1.51 7.67
N GLY A 121 20.26 -0.78 6.61
CA GLY A 121 21.62 -0.70 6.09
C GLY A 121 22.51 0.28 6.88
N PRO A 122 23.84 0.25 6.67
CA PRO A 122 24.79 1.06 7.43
C PRO A 122 24.62 2.58 7.26
N THR A 123 24.02 3.02 6.14
CA THR A 123 23.73 4.44 5.89
C THR A 123 22.32 4.84 6.36
N GLY A 124 21.64 3.98 7.12
CA GLY A 124 20.23 4.15 7.49
C GLY A 124 19.25 3.90 6.34
N ARG A 125 19.66 3.61 5.11
CA ARG A 125 18.73 3.20 4.04
C ARG A 125 18.23 1.77 4.30
N CYS A 126 17.07 1.40 3.76
CA CYS A 126 16.67 0.00 3.80
C CYS A 126 17.54 -0.84 2.86
N ASN A 127 17.86 -2.06 3.28
CA ASN A 127 18.80 -2.94 2.59
C ASN A 127 18.08 -3.98 1.71
N LYS A 128 18.84 -4.92 1.14
CA LYS A 128 18.28 -5.96 0.26
C LYS A 128 17.22 -6.85 0.93
N TRP A 129 17.30 -7.06 2.24
CA TRP A 129 16.35 -7.90 2.98
C TRP A 129 15.01 -7.20 3.14
N ALA A 130 15.01 -5.89 3.39
CA ALA A 130 13.80 -5.09 3.41
C ALA A 130 13.08 -5.15 2.07
N ARG A 131 13.80 -4.88 0.97
CA ARG A 131 13.26 -4.97 -0.40
C ARG A 131 12.67 -6.35 -0.71
N ALA A 132 13.39 -7.40 -0.34
CA ALA A 132 12.93 -8.76 -0.55
C ALA A 132 11.71 -9.11 0.31
N ALA A 133 11.58 -8.56 1.52
CA ALA A 133 10.41 -8.76 2.39
C ALA A 133 9.16 -8.07 1.84
N ILE A 134 9.30 -6.86 1.27
CA ILE A 134 8.21 -6.17 0.56
C ILE A 134 7.69 -7.04 -0.59
N ARG A 135 8.60 -7.56 -1.42
CA ARG A 135 8.25 -8.50 -2.49
C ARG A 135 7.62 -9.79 -1.96
N LEU A 136 8.16 -10.37 -0.89
CA LEU A 136 7.64 -11.60 -0.29
C LEU A 136 6.18 -11.44 0.16
N GLY A 137 5.84 -10.29 0.76
CA GLY A 137 4.47 -9.97 1.16
C GLY A 137 3.47 -10.05 0.01
N PHE A 138 3.83 -9.49 -1.15
CA PHE A 138 3.05 -9.60 -2.38
C PHE A 138 3.02 -11.02 -2.95
N HIS A 139 4.16 -11.72 -3.00
CA HIS A 139 4.22 -13.05 -3.62
C HIS A 139 3.47 -14.13 -2.83
N ASP A 140 3.35 -13.99 -1.51
CA ASP A 140 2.46 -14.82 -0.69
C ASP A 140 0.99 -14.47 -1.01
N ALA A 141 0.60 -13.22 -0.72
CA ALA A 141 -0.79 -12.76 -0.82
C ALA A 141 -1.37 -12.77 -2.24
N GLY A 142 -0.53 -12.57 -3.24
CA GLY A 142 -0.91 -12.45 -4.64
C GLY A 142 -1.39 -13.75 -5.27
N THR A 143 -1.23 -14.89 -4.61
CA THR A 143 -1.74 -16.19 -5.07
C THR A 143 -3.20 -16.43 -4.67
N TRP A 144 -4.04 -15.40 -4.79
CA TRP A 144 -5.49 -15.46 -4.54
C TRP A 144 -6.28 -14.78 -5.66
N SER A 145 -7.55 -15.15 -5.82
CA SER A 145 -8.54 -14.48 -6.65
C SER A 145 -9.94 -14.76 -6.12
N LYS A 146 -10.94 -14.03 -6.60
CA LYS A 146 -12.37 -14.26 -6.32
C LYS A 146 -12.86 -15.68 -6.61
N SER A 147 -12.14 -16.42 -7.46
CA SER A 147 -12.51 -17.78 -7.88
C SER A 147 -11.63 -18.89 -7.29
N THR A 148 -10.66 -18.56 -6.43
CA THR A 148 -9.65 -19.51 -5.96
C THR A 148 -9.41 -19.46 -4.44
N TRP A 149 -8.63 -20.42 -3.94
CA TRP A 149 -8.04 -20.39 -2.59
C TRP A 149 -6.67 -19.69 -2.63
N GLY A 150 -5.94 -19.74 -1.50
CA GLY A 150 -4.61 -19.14 -1.33
C GLY A 150 -4.68 -17.76 -0.68
N GLY A 151 -3.66 -16.94 -0.89
CA GLY A 151 -3.60 -15.57 -0.37
C GLY A 151 -2.57 -15.40 0.73
N ALA A 152 -2.83 -14.49 1.66
CA ALA A 152 -1.92 -14.18 2.77
C ALA A 152 -2.01 -15.27 3.86
N ASP A 153 -1.47 -16.44 3.55
CA ASP A 153 -1.57 -17.65 4.36
C ASP A 153 -0.22 -18.33 4.62
N GLY A 154 0.89 -17.71 4.19
CA GLY A 154 2.24 -18.22 4.38
C GLY A 154 2.59 -19.46 3.55
N SER A 155 1.71 -19.86 2.63
CA SER A 155 1.88 -21.06 1.81
C SER A 155 3.14 -21.00 0.94
N ILE A 156 3.61 -19.81 0.54
CA ILE A 156 4.88 -19.66 -0.20
C ILE A 156 6.08 -20.26 0.55
N VAL A 157 6.05 -20.26 1.88
CA VAL A 157 7.08 -20.86 2.75
C VAL A 157 6.70 -22.27 3.17
N LEU A 158 5.43 -22.48 3.52
CA LEU A 158 4.98 -23.66 4.25
C LEU A 158 4.60 -24.86 3.36
N SER A 159 4.24 -24.63 2.09
CA SER A 159 3.82 -25.68 1.16
C SER A 159 4.98 -26.58 0.70
N GLY A 160 6.19 -26.03 0.68
CA GLY A 160 7.41 -26.67 0.16
C GLY A 160 7.49 -26.76 -1.37
N THR A 161 6.45 -26.32 -2.09
CA THR A 161 6.36 -26.41 -3.56
C THR A 161 6.47 -25.04 -4.21
N GLU A 162 5.75 -24.05 -3.68
CA GLU A 162 5.62 -22.71 -4.27
C GLU A 162 6.94 -21.94 -4.40
N ILE A 163 7.83 -22.09 -3.44
CA ILE A 163 9.14 -21.41 -3.46
C ILE A 163 10.03 -21.83 -4.64
N ASN A 164 9.72 -22.97 -5.28
CA ASN A 164 10.48 -23.46 -6.43
C ASN A 164 9.91 -22.98 -7.78
N ARG A 165 8.80 -22.21 -7.76
CA ARG A 165 8.22 -21.65 -8.97
C ARG A 165 9.10 -20.52 -9.51
N ALA A 166 9.14 -20.37 -10.83
CA ALA A 166 10.06 -19.46 -11.52
C ALA A 166 9.82 -17.99 -11.14
N GLU A 167 8.55 -17.61 -10.96
CA GLU A 167 8.14 -16.27 -10.53
C GLU A 167 8.61 -15.93 -9.11
N ASN A 168 8.92 -16.94 -8.28
CA ASN A 168 9.43 -16.78 -6.91
C ASN A 168 10.96 -16.79 -6.81
N ASN A 169 11.67 -16.86 -7.95
CA ASN A 169 13.13 -16.78 -7.98
C ASN A 169 13.63 -15.52 -7.27
N GLY A 170 14.61 -15.70 -6.38
CA GLY A 170 15.21 -14.63 -5.56
C GLY A 170 14.57 -14.44 -4.17
N LEU A 171 13.47 -15.13 -3.84
CA LEU A 171 12.83 -15.05 -2.52
C LEU A 171 13.40 -16.08 -1.51
N GLN A 172 14.20 -17.04 -1.98
CA GLN A 172 14.70 -18.14 -1.15
C GLN A 172 15.51 -17.64 0.06
N ASP A 173 16.38 -16.65 -0.13
CA ASP A 173 17.21 -16.12 0.96
C ASP A 173 16.38 -15.40 2.03
N ILE A 174 15.39 -14.58 1.62
CA ILE A 174 14.55 -13.84 2.58
C ILE A 174 13.61 -14.80 3.34
N ILE A 175 13.10 -15.85 2.67
CA ILE A 175 12.35 -16.91 3.34
C ILE A 175 13.21 -17.61 4.39
N GLY A 176 14.48 -17.89 4.09
CA GLY A 176 15.43 -18.41 5.07
C GLY A 176 15.57 -17.51 6.31
N LYS A 177 15.51 -16.18 6.14
CA LYS A 177 15.44 -15.23 7.27
C LYS A 177 14.12 -15.33 8.02
N MET A 178 12.98 -15.39 7.32
CA MET A 178 11.67 -15.52 7.98
C MET A 178 11.55 -16.81 8.79
N ILE A 179 12.07 -17.93 8.29
CA ILE A 179 12.14 -19.19 9.05
C ILE A 179 12.99 -19.03 10.31
N THR A 180 14.08 -18.26 10.25
CA THR A 180 14.93 -17.99 11.42
C THR A 180 14.20 -17.14 12.46
N VAL A 181 13.58 -16.04 12.02
CA VAL A 181 12.78 -15.15 12.87
C VAL A 181 11.60 -15.91 13.51
N GLN A 182 10.92 -16.76 12.73
CA GLN A 182 9.85 -17.61 13.22
C GLN A 182 10.34 -18.54 14.34
N LYS A 183 11.51 -19.18 14.17
CA LYS A 183 12.10 -20.07 15.19
C LYS A 183 12.46 -19.32 16.47
N HIS A 184 12.89 -18.06 16.38
CA HIS A 184 13.24 -17.27 17.55
C HIS A 184 12.01 -16.86 18.37
N TRP A 185 10.89 -16.50 17.72
CA TRP A 185 9.76 -15.84 18.39
C TRP A 185 8.44 -16.63 18.40
N GLY A 186 8.34 -17.73 17.64
CA GLY A 186 7.18 -18.63 17.66
C GLY A 186 5.89 -18.03 17.12
N VAL A 187 5.98 -17.09 16.16
CA VAL A 187 4.82 -16.49 15.48
C VAL A 187 4.38 -17.29 14.25
N GLY A 188 3.14 -17.11 13.78
CA GLY A 188 2.67 -17.70 12.52
C GLY A 188 3.44 -17.16 11.32
N MET A 189 3.70 -17.99 10.31
CA MET A 189 4.45 -17.60 9.12
C MET A 189 3.66 -16.61 8.25
N ALA A 190 2.35 -16.81 8.10
CA ALA A 190 1.48 -15.93 7.32
C ALA A 190 1.51 -14.50 7.86
N ASP A 191 1.33 -14.35 9.17
CA ASP A 191 1.45 -13.06 9.83
C ASP A 191 2.88 -12.51 9.77
N LEU A 192 3.91 -13.37 9.89
CA LEU A 192 5.30 -12.93 9.84
C LEU A 192 5.68 -12.34 8.49
N ILE A 193 5.22 -12.94 7.39
CA ILE A 193 5.46 -12.43 6.04
C ILE A 193 4.84 -11.03 5.88
N GLN A 194 3.57 -10.88 6.25
CA GLN A 194 2.88 -9.59 6.11
C GLN A 194 3.43 -8.53 7.09
N PHE A 195 3.78 -8.94 8.32
CA PHE A 195 4.47 -8.07 9.28
C PHE A 195 5.83 -7.61 8.74
N ALA A 196 6.61 -8.52 8.16
CA ALA A 196 7.91 -8.21 7.60
C ALA A 196 7.83 -7.24 6.43
N ALA A 197 6.81 -7.38 5.58
CA ALA A 197 6.60 -6.46 4.47
C ALA A 197 6.27 -5.03 4.95
N VAL A 198 5.27 -4.86 5.84
CA VAL A 198 4.95 -3.52 6.38
C VAL A 198 6.07 -2.95 7.26
N HIS A 199 6.81 -3.80 7.98
CA HIS A 199 8.00 -3.39 8.72
C HIS A 199 9.11 -2.91 7.77
N ALA A 200 9.33 -3.59 6.65
CA ALA A 200 10.31 -3.20 5.67
C ALA A 200 9.97 -1.84 5.03
N VAL A 201 8.69 -1.57 4.77
CA VAL A 201 8.23 -0.26 4.29
C VAL A 201 8.63 0.87 5.25
N VAL A 202 8.23 0.81 6.54
CA VAL A 202 8.63 1.85 7.52
C VAL A 202 10.15 1.87 7.78
N THR A 203 10.84 0.74 7.58
CA THR A 203 12.30 0.70 7.68
C THR A 203 12.95 1.47 6.53
N CYS A 204 12.35 1.54 5.34
CA CYS A 204 12.81 2.45 4.30
C CYS A 204 12.53 3.90 4.74
N PRO A 205 13.50 4.83 4.64
CA PRO A 205 13.22 6.24 4.89
C PRO A 205 12.06 6.74 4.04
N LEU A 206 11.24 7.65 4.59
CA LEU A 206 9.98 8.15 4.04
C LEU A 206 8.80 7.15 4.00
N GLY A 207 9.05 5.87 4.30
CA GLY A 207 8.01 4.85 4.29
C GLY A 207 6.97 5.04 5.41
N PRO A 208 5.67 4.84 5.12
CA PRO A 208 4.61 5.00 6.11
C PRO A 208 4.61 3.88 7.15
N ARG A 209 3.95 4.15 8.28
CA ARG A 209 3.61 3.12 9.27
C ARG A 209 2.26 2.52 8.92
N ILE A 210 2.27 1.49 8.08
CA ILE A 210 1.05 0.79 7.65
C ILE A 210 0.49 -0.03 8.83
N ARG A 211 -0.82 0.01 9.04
CA ARG A 211 -1.49 -0.76 10.10
C ARG A 211 -1.29 -2.25 9.88
N PHE A 212 -1.03 -2.97 10.97
CA PHE A 212 -0.78 -4.40 10.96
C PHE A 212 -1.80 -5.12 11.81
N PHE A 213 -2.46 -6.11 11.21
CA PHE A 213 -3.42 -6.99 11.85
C PHE A 213 -2.84 -8.41 11.89
N ALA A 214 -2.72 -8.99 13.08
CA ALA A 214 -2.29 -10.36 13.30
C ALA A 214 -3.49 -11.29 13.51
N GLY A 215 -3.36 -12.56 13.12
CA GLY A 215 -4.38 -13.59 13.28
C GLY A 215 -4.60 -14.44 12.03
N ARG A 216 -3.73 -14.37 11.02
CA ARG A 216 -3.82 -15.24 9.84
C ARG A 216 -3.65 -16.71 10.23
N GLN A 217 -4.28 -17.59 9.46
CA GLN A 217 -4.09 -19.02 9.58
C GLN A 217 -2.97 -19.47 8.64
N ASP A 218 -1.97 -20.16 9.18
CA ASP A 218 -0.88 -20.74 8.40
C ASP A 218 -1.40 -21.91 7.53
N ASN A 219 -1.07 -21.90 6.24
CA ASN A 219 -1.42 -22.97 5.30
C ASN A 219 -0.18 -23.76 4.86
N SER A 220 -0.08 -25.00 5.35
CA SER A 220 1.01 -25.93 5.01
C SER A 220 0.61 -27.01 4.01
N THR A 221 -0.53 -26.84 3.33
CA THR A 221 -0.96 -27.79 2.31
C THR A 221 0.02 -27.78 1.13
N LYS A 222 0.34 -28.97 0.61
CA LYS A 222 1.28 -29.12 -0.51
C LYS A 222 0.80 -28.47 -1.82
N ALA A 223 -0.51 -28.23 -1.92
CA ALA A 223 -1.10 -27.56 -3.07
C ALA A 223 -0.61 -26.12 -3.19
N GLY A 224 -0.34 -25.47 -2.05
CA GLY A 224 0.04 -24.07 -2.00
C GLY A 224 -1.01 -23.12 -2.57
N GLY A 225 -0.63 -21.85 -2.79
CA GLY A 225 -1.35 -20.90 -3.62
C GLY A 225 -1.44 -21.37 -5.08
N PRO A 226 -2.56 -21.16 -5.79
CA PRO A 226 -2.70 -21.52 -7.21
C PRO A 226 -1.66 -20.88 -8.14
N ASP A 227 -1.29 -21.59 -9.20
CA ASP A 227 -0.40 -21.10 -10.25
C ASP A 227 -1.07 -20.01 -11.11
N GLY A 228 -0.26 -19.18 -11.78
CA GLY A 228 -0.74 -18.23 -12.80
C GLY A 228 -1.44 -16.99 -12.25
N LEU A 229 -1.41 -16.77 -10.93
CA LEU A 229 -2.04 -15.63 -10.27
C LEU A 229 -1.10 -14.45 -9.98
N LEU A 230 0.19 -14.58 -10.30
CA LEU A 230 1.20 -13.52 -10.17
C LEU A 230 1.50 -12.88 -11.54
N PRO A 231 1.74 -11.55 -11.60
CA PRO A 231 1.97 -10.83 -12.83
C PRO A 231 3.33 -11.16 -13.46
N GLY A 232 3.38 -11.19 -14.78
CA GLY A 232 4.61 -11.27 -15.56
C GLY A 232 5.18 -9.88 -15.87
N VAL A 233 6.51 -9.78 -15.91
CA VAL A 233 7.25 -8.51 -16.18
C VAL A 233 7.05 -7.93 -17.59
N ASN A 234 6.42 -8.70 -18.49
CA ASN A 234 6.11 -8.33 -19.87
C ASN A 234 4.60 -8.33 -20.15
N ASP A 235 3.77 -8.47 -19.12
CA ASP A 235 2.31 -8.48 -19.30
C ASP A 235 1.80 -7.10 -19.73
N SER A 236 0.77 -7.11 -20.58
CA SER A 236 0.05 -5.89 -20.99
C SER A 236 -0.68 -5.25 -19.81
N ALA A 237 -0.93 -3.94 -19.87
CA ALA A 237 -1.76 -3.23 -18.89
C ALA A 237 -3.15 -3.89 -18.69
N ASP A 238 -3.83 -4.31 -19.76
CA ASP A 238 -5.12 -5.03 -19.67
C ASP A 238 -5.04 -6.27 -18.79
N LYS A 239 -4.05 -7.14 -19.06
CA LYS A 239 -3.84 -8.36 -18.28
C LYS A 239 -3.51 -8.05 -16.82
N LEU A 240 -2.67 -7.05 -16.56
CA LEU A 240 -2.29 -6.64 -15.20
C LEU A 240 -3.50 -6.10 -14.43
N ILE A 241 -4.26 -5.20 -15.04
CA ILE A 241 -5.46 -4.61 -14.43
C ILE A 241 -6.49 -5.70 -14.15
N GLN A 242 -6.78 -6.57 -15.12
CA GLN A 242 -7.70 -7.68 -14.92
C GLN A 242 -7.25 -8.62 -13.78
N LEU A 243 -5.95 -8.95 -13.74
CA LEU A 243 -5.39 -9.82 -12.71
C LEU A 243 -5.60 -9.27 -11.30
N PHE A 244 -5.48 -7.94 -11.12
CA PHE A 244 -5.68 -7.28 -9.82
C PHE A 244 -7.17 -7.03 -9.51
N GLN A 245 -7.99 -6.73 -10.51
CA GLN A 245 -9.45 -6.65 -10.32
C GLN A 245 -10.05 -8.00 -9.90
N ASP A 246 -9.51 -9.11 -10.41
CA ASP A 246 -9.85 -10.47 -9.95
C ASP A 246 -9.41 -10.74 -8.49
N LYS A 247 -8.64 -9.83 -7.89
CA LYS A 247 -8.26 -9.79 -6.47
C LYS A 247 -8.98 -8.71 -5.68
N THR A 248 -10.02 -8.09 -6.24
CA THR A 248 -10.73 -6.92 -5.66
C THR A 248 -9.87 -5.65 -5.56
N ILE A 249 -8.71 -5.61 -6.24
CA ILE A 249 -7.80 -4.46 -6.22
C ILE A 249 -8.07 -3.63 -7.47
N SER A 250 -8.40 -2.35 -7.29
CA SER A 250 -8.74 -1.47 -8.41
C SER A 250 -7.50 -0.97 -9.16
N PRO A 251 -7.66 -0.36 -10.35
CA PRO A 251 -6.54 0.28 -11.07
C PRO A 251 -5.81 1.33 -10.22
N HIS A 252 -6.54 2.09 -9.40
CA HIS A 252 -5.99 3.06 -8.45
C HIS A 252 -5.07 2.38 -7.44
N GLU A 253 -5.60 1.36 -6.75
CA GLU A 253 -4.84 0.60 -5.75
C GLU A 253 -3.63 -0.12 -6.38
N LEU A 254 -3.75 -0.60 -7.63
CA LEU A 254 -2.63 -1.17 -8.39
C LEU A 254 -1.54 -0.13 -8.66
N ALA A 255 -1.91 1.10 -9.04
CA ALA A 255 -0.98 2.22 -9.22
C ALA A 255 -0.20 2.53 -7.93
N ALA A 256 -0.88 2.48 -6.78
CA ALA A 256 -0.26 2.66 -5.49
C ALA A 256 0.71 1.49 -5.18
N LEU A 257 0.24 0.24 -5.28
CA LEU A 257 1.03 -0.96 -4.96
C LEU A 257 2.30 -1.10 -5.80
N VAL A 258 2.24 -0.82 -7.10
CA VAL A 258 3.42 -0.93 -7.98
C VAL A 258 4.50 0.09 -7.62
N GLY A 259 4.14 1.17 -6.92
CA GLY A 259 5.08 2.12 -6.33
C GLY A 259 6.13 1.48 -5.42
N ALA A 260 5.86 0.29 -4.86
CA ALA A 260 6.86 -0.51 -4.13
C ALA A 260 8.15 -0.75 -4.91
N HIS A 261 8.10 -0.64 -6.24
CA HIS A 261 9.28 -0.70 -7.09
C HIS A 261 10.31 0.42 -6.80
N THR A 262 9.97 1.50 -6.10
CA THR A 262 10.99 2.46 -5.59
C THR A 262 12.02 1.76 -4.69
N ALA A 263 11.61 0.75 -3.93
CA ALA A 263 12.48 -0.04 -3.07
C ALA A 263 12.74 -1.42 -3.70
N SER A 264 13.25 -1.47 -4.93
CA SER A 264 13.47 -2.72 -5.66
C SER A 264 14.77 -2.78 -6.47
N GLN A 265 15.21 -4.01 -6.78
CA GLN A 265 16.30 -4.32 -7.69
C GLN A 265 16.00 -5.63 -8.41
N GLN A 266 16.31 -5.69 -9.71
CA GLN A 266 16.11 -6.89 -10.53
C GLN A 266 17.39 -7.73 -10.60
N SER A 267 17.27 -9.06 -10.59
CA SER A 267 18.42 -9.98 -10.77
C SER A 267 18.21 -11.05 -11.85
N PHE A 268 16.96 -11.25 -12.29
CA PHE A 268 16.58 -12.41 -13.12
C PHE A 268 15.90 -12.03 -14.43
N VAL A 269 15.47 -10.77 -14.60
CA VAL A 269 14.82 -10.32 -15.84
C VAL A 269 15.86 -10.07 -16.93
N ASP A 270 16.91 -9.33 -16.58
CA ASP A 270 18.13 -9.21 -17.37
C ASP A 270 19.33 -9.54 -16.49
N PRO A 271 19.83 -10.79 -16.53
CA PRO A 271 20.96 -11.21 -15.72
C PRO A 271 22.24 -10.41 -15.97
N SER A 272 22.39 -9.78 -17.14
CA SER A 272 23.55 -8.91 -17.44
C SER A 272 23.53 -7.59 -16.66
N LYS A 273 22.36 -7.21 -16.13
CA LYS A 273 22.13 -6.01 -15.31
C LYS A 273 21.68 -6.36 -13.89
N ALA A 274 22.04 -7.54 -13.39
CA ALA A 274 21.65 -7.95 -12.05
C ALA A 274 22.06 -6.92 -10.99
N GLY A 275 21.12 -6.58 -10.10
CA GLY A 275 21.25 -5.50 -9.13
C GLY A 275 20.80 -4.12 -9.62
N ALA A 276 20.38 -3.98 -10.89
CA ALA A 276 19.84 -2.72 -11.39
C ALA A 276 18.49 -2.39 -10.72
N PRO A 277 18.33 -1.20 -10.13
CA PRO A 277 17.10 -0.76 -9.48
C PRO A 277 16.04 -0.25 -10.45
N GLN A 278 14.78 -0.19 -10.00
CA GLN A 278 13.67 0.37 -10.78
C GLN A 278 13.59 1.91 -10.68
N ASP A 279 14.31 2.51 -9.73
CA ASP A 279 14.57 3.94 -9.71
C ASP A 279 15.99 4.24 -9.18
N SER A 280 16.34 5.52 -9.08
CA SER A 280 17.66 5.93 -8.61
C SER A 280 17.90 5.66 -7.12
N THR A 281 16.91 5.42 -6.28
CA THR A 281 17.02 5.45 -4.81
C THR A 281 16.47 4.17 -4.15
N PRO A 282 16.97 2.95 -4.50
CA PRO A 282 16.43 1.65 -4.07
C PRO A 282 16.53 1.32 -2.57
N GLY A 283 16.90 2.27 -1.73
CA GLY A 283 16.92 2.15 -0.28
C GLY A 283 16.09 3.23 0.43
N VAL A 284 15.25 3.97 -0.31
CA VAL A 284 14.36 5.04 0.14
C VAL A 284 12.97 4.75 -0.42
N TRP A 285 11.92 5.00 0.37
CA TRP A 285 10.53 4.81 -0.03
C TRP A 285 10.00 6.13 -0.59
N ASP A 286 10.44 6.50 -1.79
CA ASP A 286 10.10 7.78 -2.42
C ASP A 286 9.33 7.62 -3.73
N VAL A 287 8.94 8.75 -4.33
CA VAL A 287 8.10 8.77 -5.54
C VAL A 287 8.91 8.88 -6.85
N ARG A 288 10.23 8.68 -6.82
CA ARG A 288 11.07 8.77 -8.03
C ARG A 288 10.79 7.66 -9.04
N PHE A 289 10.32 6.51 -8.57
CA PHE A 289 9.84 5.45 -9.45
C PHE A 289 8.80 5.98 -10.46
N TYR A 290 7.83 6.77 -10.02
CA TYR A 290 6.75 7.26 -10.88
C TYR A 290 7.29 8.13 -12.02
N ASN A 291 8.14 9.12 -11.70
CA ASN A 291 8.67 10.02 -12.74
C ASN A 291 9.74 9.37 -13.62
N GLN A 292 10.56 8.45 -13.09
CA GLN A 292 11.61 7.77 -13.87
C GLN A 292 11.06 6.68 -14.78
N THR A 293 9.88 6.14 -14.48
CA THR A 293 9.21 5.17 -15.35
C THR A 293 8.73 5.81 -16.65
N THR A 294 8.17 7.02 -16.58
CA THR A 294 7.58 7.73 -17.74
C THR A 294 8.53 8.72 -18.41
N SER A 295 9.65 9.09 -17.77
CA SER A 295 10.63 10.02 -18.33
C SER A 295 11.30 9.50 -19.63
N ASN A 296 11.53 10.43 -20.55
CA ASN A 296 12.36 10.19 -21.75
C ASN A 296 13.85 10.03 -21.42
N THR A 297 14.28 10.58 -20.28
CA THR A 297 15.67 10.49 -19.79
C THR A 297 15.68 9.67 -18.52
N VAL A 298 16.17 8.42 -18.63
CA VAL A 298 16.26 7.47 -17.52
C VAL A 298 17.72 7.39 -17.06
N PRO A 299 18.01 7.44 -15.74
CA PRO A 299 19.38 7.26 -15.24
C PRO A 299 19.99 5.93 -15.69
N LYS A 300 21.28 5.89 -16.04
CA LYS A 300 21.93 4.74 -16.70
C LYS A 300 21.78 3.40 -15.96
N LYS A 301 21.76 3.44 -14.63
CA LYS A 301 21.65 2.25 -13.77
C LYS A 301 20.20 1.79 -13.57
N VAL A 302 19.22 2.62 -13.91
CA VAL A 302 17.80 2.32 -13.71
C VAL A 302 17.31 1.36 -14.78
N PHE A 303 16.60 0.33 -14.34
CA PHE A 303 16.00 -0.70 -15.17
C PHE A 303 14.48 -0.61 -15.07
N ARG A 304 13.80 -0.33 -16.20
CA ARG A 304 12.34 -0.31 -16.26
C ARG A 304 11.82 -1.67 -16.70
N PHE A 305 10.89 -2.25 -15.94
CA PHE A 305 10.14 -3.41 -16.44
C PHE A 305 9.18 -2.97 -17.55
N ALA A 306 8.95 -3.85 -18.53
CA ALA A 306 8.02 -3.55 -19.61
C ALA A 306 6.59 -3.38 -19.08
N SER A 307 6.20 -4.20 -18.09
CA SER A 307 4.94 -4.08 -17.34
C SER A 307 4.75 -2.68 -16.74
N ASP A 308 5.77 -2.12 -16.09
CA ASP A 308 5.68 -0.81 -15.43
C ASP A 308 5.47 0.29 -16.47
N VAL A 309 6.17 0.20 -17.61
CA VAL A 309 6.06 1.20 -18.69
C VAL A 309 4.69 1.15 -19.36
N VAL A 310 4.13 -0.03 -19.63
CA VAL A 310 2.79 -0.11 -20.26
C VAL A 310 1.70 0.31 -19.27
N LEU A 311 1.84 -0.04 -17.99
CA LEU A 311 0.88 0.33 -16.96
C LEU A 311 0.86 1.85 -16.71
N ALA A 312 2.03 2.48 -16.65
CA ALA A 312 2.15 3.94 -16.46
C ALA A 312 1.55 4.78 -17.60
N ASN A 313 1.39 4.19 -18.79
CA ASN A 313 0.81 4.84 -19.97
C ASN A 313 -0.67 4.47 -20.20
N ASP A 314 -1.25 3.58 -19.38
CA ASP A 314 -2.63 3.16 -19.52
C ASP A 314 -3.57 4.20 -18.88
N SER A 315 -4.63 4.60 -19.60
CA SER A 315 -5.54 5.66 -19.14
C SER A 315 -6.29 5.33 -17.85
N ARG A 316 -6.41 4.05 -17.47
CA ARG A 316 -7.06 3.63 -16.21
C ARG A 316 -6.18 3.83 -14.97
N VAL A 317 -4.89 4.06 -15.17
CA VAL A 317 -3.87 4.15 -14.09
C VAL A 317 -3.10 5.47 -14.14
N GLN A 318 -3.04 6.09 -15.33
CA GLN A 318 -2.19 7.26 -15.61
C GLN A 318 -2.47 8.45 -14.69
N ASP A 319 -3.73 8.74 -14.36
CA ASP A 319 -4.09 9.91 -13.55
C ASP A 319 -3.45 9.81 -12.15
N GLU A 320 -3.55 8.66 -11.49
CA GLU A 320 -2.90 8.40 -10.21
C GLU A 320 -1.37 8.40 -10.31
N TRP A 321 -0.86 7.77 -11.38
CA TRP A 321 0.57 7.78 -11.64
C TRP A 321 1.15 9.20 -11.68
N VAL A 322 0.43 10.13 -12.34
CA VAL A 322 0.82 11.54 -12.43
C VAL A 322 0.70 12.23 -11.08
N GLN A 323 -0.36 11.98 -10.30
CA GLN A 323 -0.54 12.58 -8.98
C GLN A 323 0.60 12.23 -8.02
N PHE A 324 1.11 11.00 -8.05
CA PHE A 324 2.25 10.59 -7.23
C PHE A 324 3.56 11.28 -7.62
N THR A 325 3.68 11.83 -8.84
CA THR A 325 4.87 12.62 -9.25
C THR A 325 4.91 14.02 -8.66
N ASP A 326 3.84 14.50 -8.00
CA ASP A 326 3.81 15.85 -7.44
C ASP A 326 4.90 16.02 -6.36
N PRO A 327 5.80 17.00 -6.48
CA PRO A 327 6.96 17.14 -5.60
C PRO A 327 6.62 17.61 -4.17
N VAL A 328 5.39 18.03 -3.93
CA VAL A 328 4.91 18.56 -2.65
C VAL A 328 3.96 17.58 -1.96
N LYS A 329 2.99 17.05 -2.70
CA LYS A 329 1.90 16.22 -2.20
C LYS A 329 2.05 14.74 -2.53
N GLY A 330 2.78 14.41 -3.60
CA GLY A 330 2.86 13.05 -4.15
C GLY A 330 3.30 12.00 -3.13
N GLN A 331 4.31 12.31 -2.31
CA GLN A 331 4.76 11.38 -1.26
C GLN A 331 3.67 11.06 -0.22
N LYS A 332 2.93 12.08 0.25
CA LYS A 332 1.89 11.87 1.25
C LYS A 332 0.72 11.11 0.65
N HIS A 333 0.30 11.51 -0.54
CA HIS A 333 -0.77 10.86 -1.28
C HIS A 333 -0.43 9.38 -1.51
N TRP A 334 0.73 9.08 -2.09
CA TRP A 334 1.16 7.71 -2.31
C TRP A 334 1.27 6.89 -1.03
N ASN A 335 1.77 7.47 0.06
CA ASN A 335 1.85 6.77 1.34
C ASN A 335 0.47 6.37 1.88
N GLU A 336 -0.52 7.27 1.80
CA GLU A 336 -1.91 7.02 2.23
C GLU A 336 -2.53 5.90 1.39
N ASP A 337 -2.40 5.97 0.07
CA ASP A 337 -2.98 5.00 -0.86
C ASP A 337 -2.29 3.64 -0.79
N TYR A 338 -0.95 3.62 -0.71
CA TYR A 338 -0.20 2.39 -0.55
C TYR A 338 -0.59 1.68 0.76
N ALA A 339 -0.79 2.43 1.85
CA ALA A 339 -1.18 1.83 3.12
C ALA A 339 -2.57 1.18 3.03
N THR A 340 -3.53 1.82 2.35
CA THR A 340 -4.87 1.27 2.11
C THR A 340 -4.81 0.04 1.19
N ALA A 341 -4.17 0.16 0.03
CA ALA A 341 -4.06 -0.91 -0.95
C ALA A 341 -3.27 -2.12 -0.39
N TYR A 342 -2.22 -1.88 0.40
CA TYR A 342 -1.48 -2.94 1.07
C TYR A 342 -2.29 -3.61 2.19
N THR A 343 -3.17 -2.86 2.87
CA THR A 343 -4.11 -3.45 3.84
C THR A 343 -4.99 -4.48 3.14
N ARG A 344 -5.58 -4.13 1.98
CA ARG A 344 -6.34 -5.05 1.13
C ARG A 344 -5.50 -6.25 0.71
N LEU A 345 -4.33 -6.01 0.09
CA LEU A 345 -3.43 -7.06 -0.37
C LEU A 345 -3.08 -8.04 0.75
N SER A 346 -2.73 -7.54 1.93
CA SER A 346 -2.31 -8.37 3.07
C SER A 346 -3.43 -9.24 3.66
N LEU A 347 -4.68 -9.03 3.24
CA LEU A 347 -5.88 -9.72 3.71
C LEU A 347 -6.54 -10.58 2.64
N LEU A 348 -5.99 -10.66 1.42
CA LEU A 348 -6.49 -11.58 0.40
C LEU A 348 -6.48 -13.02 0.93
N GLY A 349 -7.61 -13.72 0.79
CA GLY A 349 -7.77 -15.10 1.30
C GLY A 349 -7.94 -15.25 2.82
N VAL A 350 -7.90 -14.16 3.60
CA VAL A 350 -8.09 -14.20 5.05
C VAL A 350 -9.59 -14.22 5.37
N ASN A 351 -10.06 -15.32 5.96
CA ASN A 351 -11.50 -15.56 6.22
C ASN A 351 -11.91 -15.34 7.68
N ASN A 352 -11.06 -14.70 8.49
CA ASN A 352 -11.28 -14.44 9.91
C ASN A 352 -10.89 -13.00 10.31
N ILE A 353 -11.11 -12.04 9.41
CA ILE A 353 -10.77 -10.63 9.56
C ILE A 353 -11.39 -10.05 10.83
N ASN A 354 -12.65 -10.39 11.14
CA ASN A 354 -13.31 -9.93 12.36
C ASN A 354 -12.62 -10.40 13.65
N ASN A 355 -11.82 -11.47 13.59
CA ASN A 355 -11.16 -12.08 14.75
C ASN A 355 -9.67 -11.75 14.86
N MET A 356 -9.16 -10.87 14.00
CA MET A 356 -7.77 -10.44 14.03
C MET A 356 -7.50 -9.49 15.22
N THR A 357 -6.23 -9.14 15.43
CA THR A 357 -5.82 -8.14 16.41
C THR A 357 -4.90 -7.12 15.77
N GLU A 358 -5.19 -5.84 15.95
CA GLU A 358 -4.28 -4.78 15.52
C GLU A 358 -3.04 -4.71 16.43
N CYS A 359 -1.86 -4.91 15.85
CA CYS A 359 -0.58 -4.83 16.53
C CYS A 359 0.35 -3.74 15.96
N SER A 360 -0.20 -2.76 15.24
CA SER A 360 0.56 -1.66 14.61
C SER A 360 1.46 -0.87 15.57
N LYS A 361 1.11 -0.84 16.87
CA LYS A 361 1.88 -0.18 17.94
C LYS A 361 3.31 -0.71 18.12
N VAL A 362 3.62 -1.89 17.60
CA VAL A 362 4.94 -2.53 17.71
C VAL A 362 5.90 -2.16 16.58
N LEU A 363 5.42 -1.48 15.53
CA LEU A 363 6.24 -1.03 14.40
C LEU A 363 7.21 0.07 14.85
N PRO A 364 8.42 0.13 14.25
CA PRO A 364 9.40 1.17 14.56
C PRO A 364 8.86 2.56 14.19
N ALA A 365 9.56 3.59 14.68
CA ALA A 365 9.23 4.97 14.37
C ALA A 365 9.46 5.27 12.87
N GLN A 366 8.55 6.04 12.29
CA GLN A 366 8.68 6.53 10.92
C GLN A 366 9.83 7.54 10.80
N ARG A 367 10.48 7.54 9.64
CA ARG A 367 11.50 8.55 9.30
C ARG A 367 11.01 9.43 8.16
N ILE A 368 10.30 10.49 8.54
CA ILE A 368 9.69 11.48 7.63
C ILE A 368 10.71 12.44 6.97
N LYS A 369 11.97 12.40 7.40
CA LYS A 369 13.07 13.15 6.80
C LYS A 369 14.24 12.21 6.61
N PHE A 370 14.84 12.26 5.43
CA PHE A 370 16.07 11.55 5.15
C PHE A 370 17.05 12.49 4.44
N PRO A 371 18.15 12.91 5.10
CA PRO A 371 19.22 13.64 4.46
C PRO A 371 19.68 12.89 3.20
N ASP A 372 19.99 13.63 2.14
CA ASP A 372 20.44 13.12 0.84
C ASP A 372 19.38 12.45 -0.07
N ALA A 373 18.11 12.31 0.33
CA ALA A 373 17.06 11.80 -0.57
C ALA A 373 16.97 12.59 -1.91
N TRP A 374 17.30 13.88 -1.88
CA TRP A 374 17.35 14.76 -3.06
C TRP A 374 18.66 14.66 -3.86
N ASN A 375 19.77 14.27 -3.22
CA ASN A 375 21.12 14.26 -3.81
C ASN A 375 21.59 12.87 -4.27
N LEU A 376 20.78 11.83 -4.07
CA LEU A 376 21.33 10.49 -3.97
C LEU A 376 21.79 9.83 -5.27
N PHE A 377 21.48 10.34 -6.48
CA PHE A 377 22.23 10.01 -7.71
C PHE A 377 22.06 11.10 -8.79
N ILE A 378 22.58 12.30 -8.54
CA ILE A 378 23.01 13.15 -9.66
C ILE A 378 24.38 12.59 -10.08
N ASP A 379 24.46 12.02 -11.27
CA ASP A 379 25.68 11.58 -11.97
C ASP A 379 26.42 10.34 -11.45
N GLN A 380 26.00 9.13 -11.86
CA GLN A 380 26.91 8.00 -12.18
C GLN A 380 26.38 7.10 -13.29
#